data_AF-A0A9X5H3I0-F1
#
_entry.id   AF-A0A9X5H3I0-F1
#
_cell.length_a   1.000
_cell.length_b   1.000
_cell.length_c   1.000
_cell.angle_alpha   90.00
_cell.angle_beta   90.00
_cell.angle_gamma   90.00
#
_symmetry.space_group_name_H-M   'P 1'
#
loop_
_entity.id
_entity.type
_entity.pdbx_description
1 polymer ?
#
loop_
_entity_poly.entity_id
_entity_poly.type
_entity_poly.pdbx_seq_one_letter_code
_entity_poly.pdbx_strand_id
1 'polypeptide(L)'
;MIGKNEQAEILKYLLGQIYRAEKRKKQLDDRLKEMNERKQSYNESNRYISTKRNHGKNAGAAFVLFRITEIEDRIYQQKQEIENAIVQVMNIIEYLPLNTIEREICELRHIDLKPWSMISAEIPMSRSQVNRRYNAAIDALLNNKKIRKLIAKHENEYLQWKMGRKFYNQKKESKKMGGNRKPENKSEKNTEKKMEK
;
A
#
# COMPACT_ATOMS: atom_id res chain seq x y z
N MET A 1 -2.10 -12.73 -27.58
CA MET A 1 -1.18 -13.18 -26.52
C MET A 1 -0.49 -11.97 -25.94
N ILE A 2 -0.46 -11.83 -24.62
CA ILE A 2 0.25 -10.76 -23.90
C ILE A 2 1.74 -10.82 -24.23
N GLY A 3 2.39 -9.67 -24.47
CA GLY A 3 3.83 -9.62 -24.73
C GLY A 3 4.68 -10.05 -23.51
N LYS A 4 5.87 -10.60 -23.76
CA LYS A 4 6.77 -11.12 -22.69
C LYS A 4 7.04 -10.09 -21.58
N ASN A 5 7.21 -8.81 -21.95
CA ASN A 5 7.42 -7.73 -20.99
C ASN A 5 6.22 -7.53 -20.05
N GLU A 6 5.00 -7.59 -20.59
CA GLU A 6 3.79 -7.45 -19.79
C GLU A 6 3.54 -8.68 -18.90
N GLN A 7 3.88 -9.89 -19.37
CA GLN A 7 3.89 -11.07 -18.51
C GLN A 7 4.87 -10.92 -17.34
N ALA A 8 6.06 -10.34 -17.58
CA ALA A 8 7.04 -10.06 -16.53
C ALA A 8 6.50 -9.07 -15.49
N GLU A 9 5.77 -8.05 -15.92
CA GLU A 9 5.16 -7.07 -15.02
C GLU A 9 4.00 -7.68 -14.20
N ILE A 10 3.18 -8.55 -14.79
CA ILE A 10 2.16 -9.30 -14.06
C ILE A 10 2.82 -10.25 -13.04
N LEU A 11 3.91 -10.92 -13.41
CA LEU A 11 4.64 -11.80 -12.49
C LEU A 11 5.24 -11.01 -11.31
N LYS A 12 5.87 -9.86 -11.56
CA LYS A 12 6.34 -8.96 -10.49
C LYS A 12 5.17 -8.45 -9.63
N TYR A 13 4.01 -8.23 -10.23
CA TYR A 13 2.80 -7.88 -9.49
C TYR A 13 2.37 -9.03 -8.56
N LEU A 14 2.36 -10.28 -9.02
CA LEU A 14 2.06 -11.45 -8.20
C LEU A 14 3.06 -11.63 -7.06
N LEU A 15 4.36 -11.58 -7.37
CA LEU A 15 5.42 -11.68 -6.35
C LEU A 15 5.31 -10.59 -5.28
N GLY A 16 4.85 -9.40 -5.65
CA GLY A 16 4.62 -8.29 -4.71
C GLY A 16 3.30 -8.35 -3.93
N GLN A 17 2.55 -9.46 -3.96
CA GLN A 17 1.26 -9.58 -3.26
C GLN A 17 1.42 -9.47 -1.74
N ILE A 18 2.39 -10.18 -1.15
CA ILE A 18 2.67 -10.15 0.30
C ILE A 18 2.86 -8.69 0.77
N TYR A 19 3.76 -7.95 0.12
CA TYR A 19 4.02 -6.55 0.46
C TYR A 19 2.74 -5.68 0.43
N ARG A 20 1.86 -5.88 -0.54
CA ARG A 20 0.61 -5.12 -0.64
C ARG A 20 -0.37 -5.51 0.46
N ALA A 21 -0.49 -6.79 0.75
CA ALA A 21 -1.36 -7.31 1.80
C ALA A 21 -0.92 -6.83 3.19
N GLU A 22 0.37 -6.92 3.51
CA GLU A 22 0.92 -6.38 4.77
C GLU A 22 0.68 -4.87 4.91
N LYS A 23 0.90 -4.12 3.83
CA LYS A 23 0.66 -2.67 3.83
C LYS A 23 -0.81 -2.34 4.10
N ARG A 24 -1.75 -3.09 3.52
CA ARG A 24 -3.20 -2.91 3.78
C ARG A 24 -3.55 -3.25 5.22
N LYS A 25 -3.03 -4.35 5.76
CA LYS A 25 -3.24 -4.72 7.16
C LYS A 25 -2.71 -3.64 8.10
N LYS A 26 -1.48 -3.15 7.90
CA LYS A 26 -0.92 -2.06 8.71
C LYS A 26 -1.82 -0.81 8.73
N GLN A 27 -2.37 -0.43 7.57
CA GLN A 27 -3.31 0.70 7.50
C GLN A 27 -4.59 0.47 8.31
N LEU A 28 -5.07 -0.77 8.41
CA LEU A 28 -6.23 -1.10 9.24
C LEU A 28 -5.87 -1.14 10.73
N ASP A 29 -4.71 -1.69 11.08
CA ASP A 29 -4.19 -1.70 12.45
C ASP A 29 -4.02 -0.27 12.98
N ASP A 30 -3.47 0.64 12.17
CA ASP A 30 -3.33 2.06 12.50
C ASP A 30 -4.70 2.74 12.73
N ARG A 31 -5.69 2.42 11.87
CA ARG A 31 -7.07 2.94 12.02
C ARG A 31 -7.76 2.38 13.26
N LEU A 32 -7.55 1.10 13.58
CA LEU A 32 -8.10 0.47 14.78
C LEU A 32 -7.55 1.15 16.03
N LYS A 33 -6.24 1.41 16.05
CA LYS A 33 -5.57 2.15 17.12
C LYS A 33 -6.21 3.55 17.29
N GLU A 34 -6.35 4.30 16.20
CA GLU A 34 -6.98 5.63 16.23
C GLU A 34 -8.43 5.58 16.74
N MET A 35 -9.24 4.61 16.31
CA MET A 35 -10.61 4.47 16.79
C MET A 35 -10.68 4.10 18.28
N ASN A 36 -9.76 3.25 18.74
CA ASN A 36 -9.67 2.88 20.15
C ASN A 36 -9.26 4.07 21.03
N GLU A 37 -8.33 4.91 20.58
CA GLU A 37 -7.98 6.17 21.25
C GLU A 37 -9.18 7.13 21.32
N ARG A 38 -9.98 7.25 20.25
CA ARG A 38 -11.23 8.03 20.25
C ARG A 38 -12.26 7.48 21.25
N LYS A 39 -12.41 6.16 21.34
CA LYS A 39 -13.29 5.50 22.33
C LYS A 39 -12.84 5.79 23.76
N GLN A 40 -11.53 5.70 24.03
CA GLN A 40 -10.97 6.04 25.34
C GLN A 40 -11.19 7.51 25.70
N SER A 41 -10.92 8.44 24.78
CA SER A 41 -11.18 9.88 24.98
C SER A 41 -12.65 10.18 25.27
N TYR A 42 -13.58 9.53 24.55
CA TYR A 42 -15.01 9.65 24.83
C TYR A 42 -15.36 9.16 26.24
N ASN A 43 -14.83 8.00 26.66
CA ASN A 43 -15.04 7.46 27.99
C ASN A 43 -14.44 8.36 29.09
N GLU A 44 -13.24 8.91 28.89
CA GLU A 44 -12.56 9.83 29.83
C GLU A 44 -13.36 11.13 30.00
N SER A 45 -13.80 11.75 28.90
CA SER A 45 -14.69 12.92 28.92
C SER A 45 -16.02 12.62 29.61
N ASN A 46 -16.57 11.42 29.43
CA ASN A 46 -17.82 11.06 30.07
C ASN A 46 -17.66 10.78 31.58
N ARG A 47 -16.48 10.32 32.03
CA ARG A 47 -16.15 10.20 33.47
C ARG A 47 -16.13 11.57 34.17
N TYR A 48 -15.58 12.60 33.54
CA TYR A 48 -15.59 13.97 34.09
C TYR A 48 -16.99 14.63 34.06
N ILE A 49 -17.87 14.23 33.13
CA ILE A 49 -19.22 14.82 32.97
C ILE A 49 -20.31 14.03 33.72
N SER A 50 -20.03 12.83 34.22
CA SER A 50 -20.99 11.97 34.93
C SER A 50 -21.55 12.54 36.24
N THR A 51 -21.06 13.70 36.70
CA THR A 51 -21.69 14.49 37.77
C THR A 51 -22.90 15.30 37.31
N LYS A 52 -23.24 15.34 36.01
CA LYS A 52 -24.46 15.98 35.49
C LYS A 52 -25.21 15.07 34.50
N ARG A 53 -26.40 14.61 34.93
CA ARG A 53 -27.32 13.74 34.19
C ARG A 53 -27.52 14.23 32.74
N ASN A 54 -27.06 13.46 31.76
CA ASN A 54 -27.31 13.73 30.34
C ASN A 54 -27.71 12.45 29.61
N HIS A 55 -28.97 12.39 29.17
CA HIS A 55 -29.63 11.20 28.62
C HIS A 55 -29.50 11.06 27.09
N GLY A 56 -28.56 11.77 26.45
CA GLY A 56 -28.47 11.87 24.98
C GLY A 56 -27.17 11.40 24.31
N LYS A 57 -26.13 10.99 25.07
CA LYS A 57 -24.80 10.71 24.49
C LYS A 57 -24.56 9.26 24.02
N ASN A 58 -25.43 8.32 24.40
CA ASN A 58 -25.21 6.88 24.16
C ASN A 58 -25.16 6.47 22.66
N ALA A 59 -25.80 7.22 21.76
CA ALA A 59 -25.80 6.91 20.32
C ALA A 59 -24.41 7.04 19.68
N GLY A 60 -23.61 8.03 20.09
CA GLY A 60 -22.25 8.24 19.57
C GLY A 60 -21.28 7.15 20.02
N ALA A 61 -21.41 6.68 21.26
CA ALA A 61 -20.62 5.58 21.81
C ALA A 61 -20.90 4.25 21.08
N ALA A 62 -22.17 3.95 20.81
CA ALA A 62 -22.59 2.77 20.08
C ALA A 62 -22.07 2.77 18.64
N PHE A 63 -22.11 3.91 17.96
CA PHE A 63 -21.54 4.06 16.62
C PHE A 63 -20.03 3.81 16.59
N VAL A 64 -19.27 4.37 17.53
CA VAL A 64 -17.82 4.14 17.62
C VAL A 64 -17.51 2.66 17.88
N LEU A 65 -18.27 1.99 18.74
CA LEU A 65 -18.10 0.56 18.99
C LEU A 65 -18.36 -0.28 17.73
N PHE A 66 -19.44 0.00 17.00
CA PHE A 66 -19.75 -0.68 15.74
C PHE A 66 -18.64 -0.50 14.69
N ARG A 67 -18.02 0.69 14.62
CA ARG A 67 -16.91 0.95 13.70
C ARG A 67 -15.64 0.21 14.10
N ILE A 68 -15.39 0.04 15.40
CA ILE A 68 -14.28 -0.77 15.90
C ILE A 68 -14.47 -2.24 15.49
N THR A 69 -15.63 -2.82 15.76
CA THR A 69 -15.92 -4.22 15.40
C THR A 69 -15.83 -4.44 13.89
N GLU A 70 -16.35 -3.51 13.09
CA GLU A 70 -16.23 -3.58 11.62
C GLU A 70 -14.76 -3.54 11.15
N ILE A 71 -13.89 -2.75 11.80
CA ILE A 71 -12.46 -2.71 11.48
C ILE A 71 -11.76 -3.99 11.92
N GLU A 72 -12.11 -4.53 13.09
CA GLU A 72 -11.58 -5.81 13.60
C GLU A 72 -11.90 -6.96 12.64
N ASP A 73 -13.14 -7.06 12.17
CA ASP A 73 -13.57 -8.06 11.19
C ASP A 73 -12.77 -7.94 9.88
N ARG A 74 -12.54 -6.72 9.41
CA ARG A 74 -11.72 -6.47 8.21
C ARG A 74 -10.26 -6.84 8.44
N ILE A 75 -9.70 -6.62 9.63
CA ILE A 75 -8.33 -7.06 9.97
C ILE A 75 -8.26 -8.59 9.96
N TYR A 76 -9.27 -9.28 10.49
CA TYR A 76 -9.34 -10.73 10.46
C TYR A 76 -9.33 -11.27 9.03
N GLN A 77 -10.16 -10.72 8.14
CA GLN A 77 -10.15 -11.07 6.71
C GLN A 77 -8.79 -10.81 6.05
N GLN A 78 -8.14 -9.68 6.39
CA GLN A 78 -6.83 -9.34 5.82
C GLN A 78 -5.70 -10.26 6.30
N LYS A 79 -5.80 -10.88 7.48
CA LYS A 79 -4.84 -11.93 7.89
C LYS A 79 -4.92 -13.12 6.94
N GLN A 80 -6.12 -13.57 6.61
CA GLN A 80 -6.32 -14.67 5.65
C GLN A 80 -5.83 -14.29 4.24
N GLU A 81 -6.04 -13.04 3.80
CA GLU A 81 -5.47 -12.55 2.53
C GLU A 81 -3.94 -12.59 2.52
N ILE A 82 -3.28 -12.23 3.63
CA ILE A 82 -1.82 -12.31 3.76
C ILE A 82 -1.35 -13.75 3.68
N GLU A 83 -1.97 -14.67 4.42
CA GLU A 83 -1.62 -16.09 4.40
C GLU A 83 -1.73 -16.67 2.98
N ASN A 84 -2.83 -16.39 2.28
CA ASN A 84 -3.01 -16.80 0.89
C ASN A 84 -1.95 -16.20 -0.04
N ALA A 85 -1.60 -14.92 0.16
CA ALA A 85 -0.54 -14.26 -0.61
C ALA A 85 0.84 -14.89 -0.35
N ILE A 86 1.14 -15.25 0.90
CA ILE A 86 2.39 -15.93 1.27
C ILE A 86 2.50 -17.26 0.54
N VAL A 87 1.47 -18.10 0.65
CA VAL A 87 1.42 -19.41 -0.02
C VAL A 87 1.56 -19.23 -1.54
N GLN A 88 0.86 -18.26 -2.13
CA GLN A 88 0.96 -18.01 -3.56
C GLN A 88 2.37 -17.61 -4.01
N VAL A 89 3.04 -16.71 -3.29
CA VAL A 89 4.40 -16.27 -3.62
C VAL A 89 5.41 -17.40 -3.43
N MET A 90 5.31 -18.16 -2.34
CA MET A 90 6.17 -19.33 -2.10
C MET A 90 6.02 -20.35 -3.25
N ASN A 91 4.79 -20.70 -3.62
CA ASN A 91 4.51 -21.62 -4.73
C ASN A 91 5.09 -21.14 -6.07
N ILE A 92 5.17 -19.82 -6.30
CA ILE A 92 5.82 -19.27 -7.51
C ILE A 92 7.33 -19.47 -7.44
N ILE A 93 7.95 -19.13 -6.30
CA ILE A 93 9.40 -19.19 -6.10
C ILE A 93 9.92 -20.64 -6.13
N GLU A 94 9.12 -21.61 -5.70
CA GLU A 94 9.46 -23.05 -5.74
C GLU A 94 9.79 -23.58 -7.15
N TYR A 95 9.36 -22.90 -8.21
CA TYR A 95 9.74 -23.26 -9.58
C TYR A 95 11.18 -22.87 -9.95
N LEU A 96 11.88 -22.12 -9.10
CA LEU A 96 13.31 -21.87 -9.22
C LEU A 96 14.11 -23.02 -8.57
N PRO A 97 15.21 -23.46 -9.18
CA PRO A 97 16.04 -24.51 -8.60
C PRO A 97 16.56 -24.13 -7.21
N LEU A 98 16.62 -25.11 -6.32
CA LEU A 98 17.18 -24.96 -4.98
C LEU A 98 18.65 -24.52 -5.05
N ASN A 99 19.09 -23.78 -4.03
CA ASN A 99 20.47 -23.31 -3.87
C ASN A 99 20.99 -22.42 -5.00
N THR A 100 20.09 -21.77 -5.76
CA THR A 100 20.47 -20.76 -6.75
C THR A 100 20.39 -19.36 -6.13
N ILE A 101 21.34 -18.49 -6.49
CA ILE A 101 21.36 -17.09 -6.09
C ILE A 101 20.08 -16.39 -6.55
N GLU A 102 19.57 -16.74 -7.72
CA GLU A 102 18.31 -16.22 -8.27
C GLU A 102 17.12 -16.50 -7.34
N ARG A 103 17.03 -17.72 -6.80
CA ARG A 103 16.00 -18.11 -5.84
C ARG A 103 16.17 -17.37 -4.52
N GLU A 104 17.38 -17.36 -3.97
CA GLU A 104 17.70 -16.66 -2.72
C GLU A 104 17.33 -15.17 -2.80
N ILE A 105 17.69 -14.48 -3.89
CA ILE A 105 17.30 -13.08 -4.12
C ILE A 105 15.77 -12.92 -4.12
N CYS A 106 15.03 -13.84 -4.74
CA CYS A 106 13.57 -13.80 -4.77
C CYS A 106 12.95 -14.01 -3.38
N GLU A 107 13.49 -14.93 -2.58
CA GLU A 107 13.06 -15.21 -1.21
C GLU A 107 13.31 -14.00 -0.30
N LEU A 108 14.55 -13.49 -0.28
CA LEU A 108 14.91 -12.28 0.47
C LEU A 108 14.03 -11.08 0.09
N ARG A 109 13.68 -10.97 -1.20
CA ARG A 109 12.91 -9.82 -1.69
C ARG A 109 11.43 -9.90 -1.38
N HIS A 110 10.81 -11.05 -1.61
CA HIS A 110 9.35 -11.19 -1.65
C HIS A 110 8.78 -11.91 -0.44
N ILE A 111 9.55 -12.80 0.19
CA ILE A 111 9.15 -13.50 1.43
C ILE A 111 9.65 -12.69 2.63
N ASP A 112 10.95 -12.40 2.69
CA ASP A 112 11.53 -11.64 3.83
C ASP A 112 11.33 -10.12 3.72
N LEU A 113 10.78 -9.66 2.58
CA LEU A 113 10.46 -8.26 2.30
C LEU A 113 11.66 -7.30 2.44
N LYS A 114 12.89 -7.80 2.24
CA LYS A 114 14.10 -6.98 2.38
C LYS A 114 14.22 -5.97 1.23
N PRO A 115 14.63 -4.72 1.52
CA PRO A 115 14.93 -3.76 0.47
C PRO A 115 16.20 -4.16 -0.28
N TRP A 116 16.33 -3.72 -1.53
CA TRP A 116 17.48 -4.03 -2.39
C TRP A 116 18.85 -3.72 -1.77
N SER A 117 18.93 -2.67 -0.93
CA SER A 117 20.16 -2.31 -0.23
C SER A 117 20.63 -3.39 0.74
N MET A 118 19.70 -4.02 1.46
CA MET A 118 20.01 -5.10 2.39
C MET A 118 20.36 -6.38 1.62
N ILE A 119 19.61 -6.68 0.55
CA ILE A 119 19.89 -7.85 -0.30
C ILE A 119 21.30 -7.79 -0.89
N SER A 120 21.74 -6.63 -1.39
CA SER A 120 23.11 -6.47 -1.93
C SER A 120 24.22 -6.55 -0.87
N ALA A 121 23.88 -6.35 0.40
CA ALA A 121 24.83 -6.49 1.50
C ALA A 121 24.92 -7.94 1.97
N GLU A 122 23.78 -8.64 2.02
CA GLU A 122 23.67 -10.04 2.44
C GLU A 122 24.21 -11.01 1.38
N ILE A 123 23.89 -10.76 0.12
CA ILE A 123 24.51 -11.44 -1.02
C ILE A 123 25.58 -10.47 -1.55
N PRO A 124 26.87 -10.66 -1.23
CA PRO A 124 27.93 -9.65 -1.38
C PRO A 124 28.25 -9.38 -2.86
N MET A 125 27.36 -8.64 -3.52
CA MET A 125 27.45 -8.26 -4.92
C MET A 125 26.83 -6.89 -5.14
N SER A 126 27.20 -6.23 -6.24
CA SER A 126 26.65 -4.91 -6.56
C SER A 126 25.14 -4.97 -6.78
N ARG A 127 24.43 -3.87 -6.48
CA ARG A 127 22.97 -3.75 -6.75
C ARG A 127 22.61 -4.06 -8.21
N SER A 128 23.49 -3.73 -9.15
CA SER A 128 23.31 -4.06 -10.58
C SER A 128 23.33 -5.56 -10.83
N GLN A 129 24.27 -6.28 -10.20
CA GLN A 129 24.35 -7.74 -10.29
C GLN A 129 23.13 -8.40 -9.63
N VAL A 130 22.68 -7.93 -8.46
CA VAL A 130 21.44 -8.41 -7.82
C VAL A 130 20.25 -8.24 -8.77
N ASN A 131 20.08 -7.06 -9.37
CA ASN A 131 18.97 -6.79 -10.29
C ASN A 131 19.05 -7.65 -11.56
N ARG A 132 20.25 -7.90 -12.09
CA ARG A 132 20.44 -8.80 -13.24
C ARG A 132 20.04 -10.23 -12.91
N ARG A 133 20.47 -10.75 -11.76
CA ARG A 133 20.10 -12.09 -11.26
C ARG A 133 18.60 -12.19 -11.01
N TYR A 134 18.00 -11.17 -10.41
CA TYR A 134 16.55 -11.10 -10.24
C TYR A 134 15.79 -11.17 -11.57
N ASN A 135 16.20 -10.40 -12.59
CA ASN A 135 15.56 -10.47 -13.90
C ASN A 135 15.76 -11.84 -14.58
N ALA A 136 16.92 -12.49 -14.38
CA ALA A 136 17.13 -13.86 -14.83
C ALA A 136 16.17 -14.85 -14.14
N ALA A 137 15.90 -14.67 -12.85
CA ALA A 137 14.89 -15.43 -12.11
C ALA A 137 13.49 -15.25 -12.72
N ILE A 138 13.11 -14.00 -13.04
CA ILE A 138 11.83 -13.69 -13.70
C ILE A 138 11.74 -14.37 -15.06
N ASP A 139 12.80 -14.31 -15.87
CA ASP A 139 12.84 -15.00 -17.17
C ASP A 139 12.70 -16.52 -17.03
N ALA A 140 13.39 -17.13 -16.06
CA ALA A 140 13.28 -18.56 -15.76
C ALA A 140 11.85 -18.96 -15.37
N LEU A 141 11.20 -18.18 -14.51
CA LEU A 141 9.80 -18.38 -14.12
C LEU A 141 8.85 -18.26 -15.30
N LEU A 142 9.05 -17.29 -16.20
CA LEU A 142 8.23 -17.11 -17.40
C LEU A 142 8.36 -18.27 -18.40
N ASN A 143 9.48 -18.99 -18.39
CA ASN A 143 9.66 -20.19 -19.20
C ASN A 143 8.79 -21.37 -18.71
N ASN A 144 8.30 -21.33 -17.48
CA ASN A 144 7.43 -22.35 -16.92
C ASN A 144 5.96 -22.22 -17.40
N LYS A 145 5.41 -23.31 -17.95
CA LYS A 145 4.03 -23.36 -18.46
C LYS A 145 2.96 -23.08 -17.39
N LYS A 146 3.16 -23.56 -16.16
CA LYS A 146 2.21 -23.36 -15.04
C LYS A 146 2.19 -21.90 -14.59
N ILE A 147 3.36 -21.27 -14.50
CA ILE A 147 3.48 -19.84 -14.20
C ILE A 147 2.80 -18.98 -15.27
N ARG A 148 2.97 -19.29 -16.56
CA ARG A 148 2.27 -18.56 -17.63
C ARG A 148 0.74 -18.67 -17.53
N LYS A 149 0.21 -19.84 -17.17
CA LYS A 149 -1.24 -20.02 -16.92
C LYS A 149 -1.70 -19.21 -15.71
N LEU A 150 -0.92 -19.18 -14.64
CA LEU A 150 -1.20 -18.36 -13.46
C LEU A 150 -1.24 -16.88 -13.83
N ILE A 151 -0.25 -16.39 -14.57
CA ILE A 151 -0.19 -15.00 -15.07
C ILE A 151 -1.44 -14.64 -15.86
N ALA A 152 -1.87 -15.50 -16.79
CA ALA A 152 -3.07 -15.27 -17.59
C ALA A 152 -4.34 -15.14 -16.72
N LYS A 153 -4.45 -15.93 -15.64
CA LYS A 153 -5.58 -15.83 -14.70
C LYS A 153 -5.64 -14.48 -13.99
N HIS A 154 -4.49 -13.87 -13.72
CA HIS A 154 -4.38 -12.60 -12.98
C HIS A 154 -4.17 -11.36 -13.86
N GLU A 155 -4.28 -11.50 -15.19
CA GLU A 155 -4.13 -10.39 -16.13
C GLU A 155 -5.12 -9.25 -15.83
N ASN A 156 -6.41 -9.57 -15.69
CA ASN A 156 -7.46 -8.58 -15.42
C ASN A 156 -7.24 -7.85 -14.09
N GLU A 157 -6.85 -8.59 -13.04
CA GLU A 157 -6.54 -8.03 -11.72
C GLU A 157 -5.37 -7.04 -11.80
N TYR A 158 -4.31 -7.42 -12.52
CA TYR A 158 -3.16 -6.56 -12.77
C TYR A 158 -3.55 -5.31 -13.56
N LEU A 159 -4.37 -5.43 -14.60
CA LEU A 159 -4.82 -4.28 -15.40
C LEU A 159 -5.63 -3.29 -14.57
N GLN A 160 -6.56 -3.76 -13.74
CA GLN A 160 -7.32 -2.92 -12.82
C GLN A 160 -6.38 -2.18 -11.86
N TRP A 161 -5.41 -2.89 -11.27
CA TRP A 161 -4.41 -2.29 -10.38
C TRP A 161 -3.53 -1.25 -11.11
N LYS A 162 -3.06 -1.56 -12.32
CA LYS A 162 -2.21 -0.70 -13.15
C LYS A 162 -2.95 0.59 -13.51
N MET A 163 -4.21 0.49 -13.90
CA MET A 163 -5.06 1.63 -14.21
C MET A 163 -5.29 2.50 -12.97
N GLY A 164 -5.67 1.91 -11.83
CA GLY A 164 -5.83 2.64 -10.58
C GLY A 164 -4.57 3.41 -10.16
N ARG A 165 -3.39 2.82 -10.37
CA ARG A 165 -2.10 3.47 -10.11
C ARG A 165 -1.81 4.63 -11.07
N LYS A 166 -2.14 4.49 -12.36
CA LYS A 166 -2.01 5.58 -13.35
C LYS A 166 -2.87 6.78 -12.97
N PHE A 167 -4.13 6.57 -12.61
CA PHE A 167 -5.02 7.65 -12.16
C PHE A 167 -4.52 8.34 -10.89
N TYR A 168 -4.01 7.58 -9.90
CA TYR A 168 -3.41 8.15 -8.71
C TYR A 168 -2.19 9.04 -9.03
N ASN A 169 -1.30 8.56 -9.91
CA ASN A 169 -0.12 9.32 -10.31
C ASN A 169 -0.49 10.60 -11.09
N GLN A 170 -1.45 10.52 -12.03
CA GLN A 170 -1.95 11.67 -12.78
C GLN A 170 -2.57 12.73 -11.85
N LYS A 171 -3.36 12.31 -10.85
CA LYS A 171 -3.92 13.22 -9.83
C LYS A 171 -2.85 13.84 -8.93
N LYS A 172 -1.75 13.15 -8.69
CA LYS A 172 -0.61 13.67 -7.92
C LYS A 172 0.19 14.68 -8.73
N GLU A 173 0.37 14.44 -10.03
CA GLU A 173 1.05 15.35 -10.95
C GLU A 173 0.23 16.63 -11.19
N SER A 174 -1.09 16.53 -11.36
CA SER A 174 -1.96 17.72 -11.47
C SER A 174 -1.97 18.56 -10.19
N LYS A 175 -1.94 17.93 -9.00
CA LYS A 175 -1.77 18.63 -7.72
C LYS A 175 -0.41 19.32 -7.58
N LYS A 176 0.67 18.76 -8.15
CA LYS A 176 1.99 19.40 -8.17
C LYS A 176 2.02 20.62 -9.12
N MET A 177 1.33 20.57 -10.26
CA MET A 177 1.24 21.72 -11.18
C MET A 177 0.32 22.84 -10.67
N GLY A 178 -0.72 22.53 -9.88
CA GLY A 178 -1.61 23.53 -9.28
C GLY A 178 -1.03 24.29 -8.07
N GLY A 179 0.09 23.82 -7.50
CA GLY A 179 0.70 24.40 -6.29
C GLY A 179 1.62 25.59 -6.52
N ASN A 180 1.82 26.04 -7.77
CA ASN A 180 2.81 27.08 -8.11
C ASN A 180 2.21 28.41 -8.61
N ARG A 181 0.91 28.66 -8.43
CA ARG A 181 0.36 30.02 -8.61
C ARG A 181 0.55 30.80 -7.32
N LYS A 182 1.61 31.62 -7.27
CA LYS A 182 1.70 32.72 -6.31
C LYS A 182 0.44 33.58 -6.44
N PRO A 183 -0.22 33.96 -5.34
CA PRO A 183 -1.29 34.95 -5.42
C PRO A 183 -0.68 36.28 -5.88
N GLU A 184 -1.15 36.80 -7.01
CA GLU A 184 -0.87 38.17 -7.43
C GLU A 184 -1.46 39.11 -6.38
N ASN A 185 -0.59 39.84 -5.68
CA ASN A 185 -0.99 40.92 -4.80
C ASN A 185 -1.68 42.00 -5.63
N LYS A 186 -3.02 42.06 -5.55
CA LYS A 186 -3.77 43.26 -5.91
C LYS A 186 -3.58 44.29 -4.80
N SER A 187 -2.50 45.07 -4.87
CA SER A 187 -2.40 46.33 -4.12
C SER A 187 -3.20 47.39 -4.85
N GLU A 188 -4.49 47.50 -4.52
CA GLU A 188 -5.33 48.63 -4.88
C GLU A 188 -4.74 49.91 -4.26
N LYS A 189 -4.15 50.77 -5.11
CA LYS A 189 -3.82 52.15 -4.76
C LYS A 189 -5.12 52.93 -4.60
N ASN A 190 -5.65 53.00 -3.39
CA ASN A 190 -6.59 54.05 -3.00
C ASN A 190 -5.79 55.32 -2.68
N THR A 191 -5.65 56.20 -3.68
CA THR A 191 -5.24 57.59 -3.43
C THR A 191 -6.44 58.35 -2.89
N GLU A 192 -6.46 58.53 -1.57
CA GLU A 192 -7.35 59.46 -0.88
C GLU A 192 -7.11 60.89 -1.41
N LYS A 193 -8.11 61.43 -2.10
CA LYS A 193 -8.31 62.87 -2.23
C LYS A 193 -8.68 63.42 -0.86
N LYS A 194 -7.75 64.10 -0.20
CA LYS A 194 -8.05 65.15 0.78
C LYS A 194 -7.47 66.47 0.26
N MET A 195 -8.35 67.34 -0.23
CA MET A 195 -8.14 68.78 -0.22
C MET A 195 -9.30 69.35 0.59
N GLU A 196 -8.97 69.76 1.82
CA GLU A 196 -9.78 70.65 2.63
C GLU A 196 -9.63 72.09 2.11
N LYS A 197 -10.76 72.80 2.15
CA LYS A 197 -10.98 74.25 2.28
C LYS A 197 -9.86 75.23 1.88
#